data_AF-A0A9E4E8V2-F1
#
_entry.id   AF-A0A9E4E8V2-F1
#
_cell.length_a   1.000
_cell.length_b   1.000
_cell.length_c   1.000
_cell.angle_alpha   90.00
_cell.angle_beta   90.00
_cell.angle_gamma   90.00
#
_symmetry.space_group_name_H-M   'P 1'
#
loop_
_entity.id
_entity.type
_entity.pdbx_description
1 polymer ?
#
loop_
_entity_poly.entity_id
_entity_poly.type
_entity_poly.pdbx_seq_one_letter_code
_entity_poly.pdbx_strand_id
1 'polypeptide(L)'
;MRYGVAWLLVFTVLVAAACGSDATDTSPTQPPTPVPTPEPTVAQPTQPPTPAPQPTAVPPTQPPTPTPQPTAVPPTQPPTPTPQPTDVPPTQPPTPAPTPEPAPTPTLPPLPGLEGPTIITDIANRKLSDVTIPVGTVVLWSQLDAGSHTTTSGTPGNPSGLWDSGELARGDSFSYTFREEGAFRYFCKIHPDTMRATVQVAPAG
;
A
#
# COMPACT_ATOMS: atom_id res chain seq x y z
N MET A 1 2.80 10.60 70.16
CA MET A 1 3.18 11.09 68.81
C MET A 1 2.08 12.03 68.30
N ARG A 2 2.50 13.07 67.57
CA ARG A 2 1.83 14.34 67.11
C ARG A 2 0.54 14.09 66.29
N TYR A 3 -0.63 14.74 66.47
CA TYR A 3 -1.12 16.16 66.32
C TYR A 3 -1.39 16.69 64.90
N GLY A 4 -2.60 17.27 64.71
CA GLY A 4 -2.98 18.32 63.72
C GLY A 4 -3.93 17.82 62.61
N VAL A 5 -5.25 18.10 62.52
CA VAL A 5 -6.07 19.34 62.54
C VAL A 5 -5.88 20.24 61.31
N ALA A 6 -7.01 20.73 60.77
CA ALA A 6 -7.23 21.87 59.85
C ALA A 6 -7.45 21.55 58.36
N TRP A 7 -8.35 22.16 57.61
CA TRP A 7 -9.50 23.05 57.86
C TRP A 7 -10.32 23.09 56.55
N LEU A 8 -11.64 23.18 56.70
CA LEU A 8 -12.64 23.39 55.64
C LEU A 8 -12.84 24.89 55.44
N LEU A 9 -12.84 25.42 54.21
CA LEU A 9 -13.54 26.68 53.90
C LEU A 9 -14.06 26.70 52.45
N VAL A 10 -15.38 26.56 52.37
CA VAL A 10 -16.30 27.05 51.33
C VAL A 10 -16.29 28.59 51.35
N PHE A 11 -16.49 29.30 50.24
CA PHE A 11 -17.25 30.56 50.17
C PHE A 11 -17.41 31.04 48.71
N THR A 12 -18.63 30.89 48.16
CA THR A 12 -19.60 31.95 47.75
C THR A 12 -19.48 32.51 46.34
N VAL A 13 -20.57 32.30 45.59
CA VAL A 13 -21.04 33.12 44.49
C VAL A 13 -21.62 34.42 45.07
N LEU A 14 -21.22 35.57 44.53
CA LEU A 14 -21.95 36.83 44.70
C LEU A 14 -22.12 37.48 43.32
N VAL A 15 -23.38 37.64 42.92
CA VAL A 15 -23.82 38.47 41.79
C VAL A 15 -23.96 39.90 42.32
N ALA A 16 -23.39 40.88 41.62
CA ALA A 16 -23.75 42.28 41.78
C ALA A 16 -23.79 42.95 40.40
N ALA A 17 -24.99 43.29 39.96
CA ALA A 17 -25.24 44.27 38.92
C ALA A 17 -25.04 45.67 39.51
N ALA A 18 -24.33 46.54 38.79
CA ALA A 18 -24.34 47.98 39.04
C ALA A 18 -24.43 48.70 37.70
N CYS A 19 -25.53 49.43 37.53
CA CYS A 19 -25.74 50.40 36.46
C CYS A 19 -25.00 51.71 36.77
N GLY A 20 -24.53 52.37 35.71
CA GLY A 20 -24.62 53.82 35.52
C GLY A 20 -23.54 54.68 36.17
N SER A 21 -22.68 55.25 35.32
CA SER A 21 -22.25 56.64 35.48
C SER A 21 -21.77 57.25 34.17
N ASP A 22 -22.33 58.42 33.89
CA ASP A 22 -21.95 59.45 32.93
C ASP A 22 -20.51 59.43 32.42
N ALA A 23 -20.37 59.35 31.10
CA ALA A 23 -19.27 60.00 30.39
C ALA A 23 -19.88 60.77 29.23
N THR A 24 -19.93 62.10 29.38
CA THR A 24 -20.11 63.05 28.29
C THR A 24 -18.90 62.93 27.36
N ASP A 25 -18.93 62.01 26.40
CA ASP A 25 -17.97 61.99 25.29
C ASP A 25 -18.51 62.89 24.18
N THR A 26 -18.15 64.17 24.24
CA THR A 26 -18.25 65.07 23.08
C THR A 26 -17.11 64.73 22.12
N SER A 27 -17.25 63.60 21.41
CA SER A 27 -16.46 63.30 20.22
C SER A 27 -17.02 64.12 19.05
N PRO A 28 -16.21 64.91 18.31
CA PRO A 28 -16.69 65.54 17.10
C PRO A 28 -17.04 64.45 16.08
N THR A 29 -18.29 64.44 15.62
CA THR A 29 -18.74 63.53 14.54
C THR A 29 -17.91 63.81 13.29
N GLN A 30 -16.93 62.95 13.02
CA GLN A 30 -16.23 62.96 11.76
C GLN A 30 -17.27 62.67 10.65
N PRO A 31 -17.33 63.49 9.57
CA PRO A 31 -18.21 63.17 8.45
C PRO A 31 -17.84 61.78 7.91
N PRO A 32 -18.82 60.97 7.47
CA PRO A 32 -18.53 59.63 6.97
C PRO A 32 -17.52 59.72 5.83
N THR A 33 -16.43 58.96 5.95
CA THR A 33 -15.45 58.80 4.87
C THR A 33 -16.20 58.36 3.60
N PRO A 34 -15.96 58.98 2.42
CA PRO A 34 -16.58 58.50 1.20
C PRO A 34 -16.20 57.03 0.99
N VAL A 35 -17.21 56.18 0.84
CA VAL A 35 -17.01 54.77 0.45
C VAL A 35 -16.28 54.78 -0.90
N PRO A 36 -15.15 54.07 -1.04
CA PRO A 36 -14.45 54.01 -2.33
C PRO A 36 -15.41 53.43 -3.38
N THR A 37 -15.68 54.20 -4.42
CA THR A 37 -16.35 53.72 -5.63
C THR A 37 -15.53 52.56 -6.19
N PRO A 38 -16.12 51.38 -6.49
CA PRO A 38 -15.37 50.30 -7.11
C PRO A 38 -14.80 50.80 -8.43
N GLU A 39 -13.48 50.76 -8.56
CA GLU A 39 -12.78 51.04 -9.80
C GLU A 39 -13.26 50.05 -10.87
N PRO A 40 -13.51 50.47 -12.12
CA PRO A 40 -13.93 49.54 -13.15
C PRO A 40 -12.88 48.43 -13.29
N THR A 41 -13.28 47.18 -13.05
CA THR A 41 -12.42 46.03 -13.25
C THR A 41 -12.02 46.00 -14.73
N VAL A 42 -10.78 46.37 -15.01
CA VAL A 42 -10.18 46.19 -16.33
C VAL A 42 -10.22 44.69 -16.59
N ALA A 43 -11.03 44.27 -17.57
CA ALA A 43 -11.07 42.89 -17.99
C ALA A 43 -9.66 42.45 -18.38
N GLN A 44 -9.11 41.50 -17.63
CA GLN A 44 -7.83 40.89 -17.91
C GLN A 44 -7.89 40.29 -19.33
N PRO A 45 -6.88 40.49 -20.19
CA PRO A 45 -6.86 39.88 -21.51
C PRO A 45 -7.02 38.36 -21.36
N THR A 46 -8.09 37.82 -21.93
CA THR A 46 -8.29 36.37 -22.02
C THR A 46 -7.12 35.79 -22.80
N GLN A 47 -6.31 34.96 -22.15
CA GLN A 47 -5.28 34.21 -22.84
C GLN A 47 -5.95 33.34 -23.92
N PRO A 48 -5.37 33.25 -25.13
CA PRO A 48 -5.88 32.34 -26.14
C PRO A 48 -5.89 30.91 -25.58
N PRO A 49 -6.88 30.07 -25.97
CA PRO A 49 -6.96 28.70 -25.48
C PRO A 49 -5.66 27.96 -25.80
N THR A 50 -5.13 27.23 -24.82
CA THR A 50 -4.01 26.30 -25.03
C THR A 50 -4.38 25.33 -26.15
N PRO A 51 -3.51 25.11 -27.15
CA PRO A 51 -3.75 24.12 -28.18
C PRO A 51 -4.06 22.76 -27.55
N ALA A 52 -5.12 22.10 -28.01
CA ALA A 52 -5.42 20.73 -27.59
C ALA A 52 -4.21 19.84 -27.89
N PRO A 53 -3.87 18.88 -27.00
CA PRO A 53 -2.79 17.94 -27.27
C PRO A 53 -3.09 17.20 -28.57
N GLN A 54 -2.21 17.38 -29.56
CA GLN A 54 -2.28 16.66 -30.82
C GLN A 54 -2.17 15.15 -30.52
N PRO A 55 -3.05 14.30 -31.05
CA PRO A 55 -2.95 12.86 -30.81
C PRO A 55 -1.59 12.36 -31.29
N THR A 56 -0.79 11.87 -30.35
CA THR A 56 0.45 11.17 -30.64
C THR A 56 0.13 10.01 -31.57
N ALA A 57 0.75 9.97 -32.75
CA ALA A 57 0.59 8.86 -33.67
C ALA A 57 0.91 7.55 -32.94
N VAL A 58 -0.08 6.65 -32.90
CA VAL A 58 0.11 5.30 -32.37
C VAL A 58 1.15 4.62 -33.26
N PRO A 59 2.26 4.09 -32.72
CA PRO A 59 3.22 3.35 -33.51
C PRO A 59 2.51 2.16 -34.18
N PRO A 60 2.82 1.83 -35.45
CA PRO A 60 2.23 0.69 -36.11
C PRO A 60 2.51 -0.57 -35.29
N THR A 61 1.46 -1.32 -34.97
CA THR A 61 1.56 -2.65 -34.38
C THR A 61 2.41 -3.52 -35.30
N GLN A 62 3.53 -4.04 -34.77
CA GLN A 62 4.31 -5.04 -35.50
C GLN A 62 3.42 -6.26 -35.78
N PRO A 63 3.46 -6.83 -37.00
CA PRO A 63 2.78 -8.08 -37.31
C PRO A 63 3.29 -9.20 -36.39
N PRO A 64 2.44 -10.16 -36.00
CA PRO A 64 2.83 -11.23 -35.10
C PRO A 64 3.97 -12.05 -35.70
N THR A 65 4.99 -12.32 -34.89
CA THR A 65 6.07 -13.26 -35.21
C THR A 65 5.48 -14.64 -35.55
N PRO A 66 5.84 -15.26 -36.68
CA PRO A 66 5.35 -16.60 -37.01
C PRO A 66 5.78 -17.60 -35.94
N THR A 67 4.83 -18.43 -35.48
CA THR A 67 5.08 -19.55 -34.57
C THR A 67 6.08 -20.52 -35.21
N PRO A 68 7.12 -21.01 -34.49
CA PRO A 68 8.01 -22.01 -35.06
C PRO A 68 7.24 -23.30 -35.34
N GLN A 69 7.28 -23.72 -36.61
CA GLN A 69 6.77 -25.02 -37.06
C GLN A 69 7.63 -26.14 -36.45
N PRO A 70 7.04 -27.23 -35.91
CA PRO A 70 7.82 -28.33 -35.36
C PRO A 70 8.65 -29.00 -36.46
N THR A 71 9.98 -29.03 -36.26
CA THR A 71 10.92 -29.77 -37.11
C THR A 71 10.64 -31.27 -37.00
N ALA A 72 10.42 -31.92 -38.14
CA ALA A 72 10.27 -33.36 -38.21
C ALA A 72 11.54 -34.06 -37.68
N VAL A 73 11.35 -35.03 -36.78
CA VAL A 73 12.42 -35.85 -36.22
C VAL A 73 12.93 -36.81 -37.31
N PRO A 74 14.24 -36.90 -37.58
CA PRO A 74 14.78 -37.81 -38.58
C PRO A 74 14.62 -39.29 -38.14
N PRO A 75 14.47 -40.23 -39.09
CA PRO A 75 14.37 -41.66 -38.76
C PRO A 75 15.71 -42.20 -38.25
N THR A 76 15.65 -42.99 -37.18
CA THR A 76 16.79 -43.67 -36.55
C THR A 76 17.34 -44.78 -37.44
N GLN A 77 18.68 -44.83 -37.59
CA GLN A 77 19.39 -45.91 -38.28
C GLN A 77 19.30 -47.24 -37.51
N PRO A 78 19.34 -48.40 -38.21
CA PRO A 78 19.38 -49.70 -37.57
C PRO A 78 20.72 -49.95 -36.84
N PRO A 79 20.73 -50.72 -35.74
CA PRO A 79 21.94 -50.93 -34.93
C PRO A 79 22.93 -51.90 -35.58
N THR A 80 24.22 -51.62 -35.40
CA THR A 80 25.38 -52.46 -35.76
C THR A 80 25.45 -53.72 -34.87
N PRO A 81 25.84 -54.90 -35.40
CA PRO A 81 25.98 -56.11 -34.57
C PRO A 81 27.15 -56.03 -33.59
N THR A 82 26.91 -56.51 -32.38
CA THR A 82 27.84 -56.55 -31.23
C THR A 82 28.87 -57.69 -31.37
N PRO A 83 30.14 -57.50 -31.01
CA PRO A 83 31.10 -58.60 -30.94
C PRO A 83 30.82 -59.55 -29.74
N GLN A 84 31.08 -60.84 -29.95
CA GLN A 84 30.90 -61.92 -28.97
C GLN A 84 31.97 -61.84 -27.85
N PRO A 85 31.60 -61.99 -26.57
CA PRO A 85 32.55 -61.94 -25.46
C PRO A 85 33.35 -63.23 -25.30
N THR A 86 34.65 -63.10 -25.04
CA THR A 86 35.56 -64.15 -24.56
C THR A 86 35.33 -64.39 -23.07
N ASP A 87 35.30 -65.65 -22.64
CA ASP A 87 35.10 -66.06 -21.24
C ASP A 87 36.15 -65.46 -20.28
N VAL A 88 35.66 -64.67 -19.32
CA VAL A 88 36.45 -64.07 -18.22
C VAL A 88 36.26 -64.95 -16.96
N PRO A 89 37.31 -65.23 -16.17
CA PRO A 89 37.21 -66.05 -14.95
C PRO A 89 36.25 -65.43 -13.92
N PRO A 90 35.68 -66.23 -12.99
CA PRO A 90 34.65 -65.77 -12.08
C PRO A 90 35.23 -64.78 -11.06
N THR A 91 34.87 -63.52 -11.21
CA THR A 91 35.08 -62.47 -10.20
C THR A 91 34.18 -62.76 -9.00
N GLN A 92 34.71 -62.58 -7.79
CA GLN A 92 33.93 -62.69 -6.55
C GLN A 92 32.63 -61.86 -6.63
N PRO A 93 31.54 -62.33 -5.99
CA PRO A 93 30.31 -61.55 -5.92
C PRO A 93 30.62 -60.17 -5.30
N PRO A 94 30.12 -59.08 -5.89
CA PRO A 94 30.37 -57.75 -5.35
C PRO A 94 29.78 -57.67 -3.94
N THR A 95 30.55 -57.13 -3.00
CA THR A 95 30.03 -56.67 -1.71
C THR A 95 28.84 -55.75 -1.99
N PRO A 96 27.65 -55.95 -1.37
CA PRO A 96 26.52 -55.07 -1.59
C PRO A 96 26.95 -53.64 -1.28
N ALA A 97 26.76 -52.74 -2.24
CA ALA A 97 26.91 -51.31 -2.01
C ALA A 97 25.99 -50.91 -0.86
N PRO A 98 26.40 -49.97 0.02
CA PRO A 98 25.52 -49.48 1.06
C PRO A 98 24.23 -48.99 0.40
N THR A 99 23.08 -49.46 0.89
CA THR A 99 21.79 -48.91 0.52
C THR A 99 21.89 -47.40 0.73
N PRO A 100 21.63 -46.55 -0.28
CA PRO A 100 21.61 -45.12 -0.05
C PRO A 100 20.59 -44.89 1.07
N GLU A 101 21.06 -44.30 2.17
CA GLU A 101 20.19 -43.72 3.17
C GLU A 101 19.16 -42.89 2.41
N PRO A 102 17.85 -43.02 2.70
CA PRO A 102 16.85 -42.22 2.02
C PRO A 102 17.30 -40.77 2.12
N ALA A 103 17.57 -40.15 0.97
CA ALA A 103 17.80 -38.72 0.92
C ALA A 103 16.67 -38.07 1.72
N PRO A 104 16.97 -37.11 2.63
CA PRO A 104 15.91 -36.47 3.39
C PRO A 104 14.87 -36.02 2.37
N THR A 105 13.64 -36.50 2.52
CA THR A 105 12.53 -35.99 1.71
C THR A 105 12.64 -34.48 1.79
N PRO A 106 12.71 -33.74 0.66
CA PRO A 106 12.68 -32.30 0.75
C PRO A 106 11.44 -31.99 1.56
N THR A 107 11.62 -31.45 2.76
CA THR A 107 10.52 -30.92 3.55
C THR A 107 9.92 -29.87 2.65
N LEU A 108 8.81 -30.21 1.98
CA LEU A 108 8.04 -29.23 1.26
C LEU A 108 7.82 -28.09 2.26
N PRO A 109 8.16 -26.84 1.92
CA PRO A 109 7.80 -25.72 2.78
C PRO A 109 6.31 -25.89 3.10
N PRO A 110 5.90 -25.64 4.36
CA PRO A 110 4.50 -25.79 4.74
C PRO A 110 3.64 -25.09 3.68
N LEU A 111 2.67 -25.83 3.15
CA LEU A 111 1.70 -25.31 2.18
C LEU A 111 1.25 -23.93 2.69
N PRO A 112 1.48 -22.82 1.97
CA PRO A 112 0.99 -21.52 2.38
C PRO A 112 -0.54 -21.58 2.36
N GLY A 113 -1.16 -21.76 3.54
CA GLY A 113 -2.58 -22.06 3.63
C GLY A 113 -3.06 -22.56 5.00
N LEU A 114 -2.42 -22.15 6.10
CA LEU A 114 -3.15 -21.95 7.35
C LEU A 114 -3.15 -20.45 7.60
N GLU A 115 -4.20 -19.85 7.08
CA GLU A 115 -4.38 -18.44 6.85
C GLU A 115 -4.31 -17.74 8.21
N GLY A 116 -3.29 -16.89 8.41
CA GLY A 116 -3.34 -15.98 9.55
C GLY A 116 -4.62 -15.15 9.46
N PRO A 117 -5.03 -14.51 10.58
CA PRO A 117 -6.27 -13.75 10.60
C PRO A 117 -6.31 -12.78 9.42
N THR A 118 -7.47 -12.66 8.77
CA THR A 118 -7.69 -11.62 7.76
C THR A 118 -8.34 -10.44 8.44
N ILE A 119 -7.77 -9.26 8.25
CA ILE A 119 -8.42 -7.99 8.59
C ILE A 119 -8.83 -7.28 7.30
N ILE A 120 -9.98 -6.61 7.34
CA ILE A 120 -10.43 -5.73 6.26
C ILE A 120 -10.14 -4.30 6.68
N THR A 121 -9.56 -3.52 5.77
CA THR A 121 -9.39 -2.08 5.94
C THR A 121 -9.95 -1.38 4.72
N ASP A 122 -10.82 -0.40 4.95
CA ASP A 122 -11.50 0.30 3.87
C ASP A 122 -10.66 1.46 3.36
N ILE A 123 -10.62 1.61 2.04
CA ILE A 123 -10.23 2.84 1.38
C ILE A 123 -11.51 3.62 1.12
N ALA A 124 -11.79 4.56 2.01
CA ALA A 124 -13.00 5.36 1.99
C ALA A 124 -12.69 6.79 2.43
N ASN A 125 -13.53 7.73 2.01
CA ASN A 125 -13.39 9.16 2.30
C ASN A 125 -12.01 9.71 1.89
N ARG A 126 -11.44 9.15 0.82
CA ARG A 126 -10.11 9.47 0.28
C ARG A 126 -9.01 9.29 1.32
N LYS A 127 -9.08 8.21 2.10
CA LYS A 127 -8.13 7.88 3.17
C LYS A 127 -7.65 6.44 3.08
N LEU A 128 -6.39 6.27 3.51
CA LEU A 128 -5.82 4.98 3.90
C LEU A 128 -5.72 4.97 5.43
N SER A 129 -5.90 3.82 6.06
CA SER A 129 -5.99 3.70 7.53
C SER A 129 -4.77 2.99 8.11
N ASP A 130 -4.17 3.58 9.15
CA ASP A 130 -3.15 2.87 9.94
C ASP A 130 -3.77 1.65 10.64
N VAL A 131 -3.07 0.52 10.63
CA VAL A 131 -3.54 -0.72 11.27
C VAL A 131 -2.40 -1.41 12.01
N THR A 132 -2.71 -2.05 13.14
CA THR A 132 -1.77 -2.88 13.90
C THR A 132 -2.23 -4.32 13.86
N ILE A 133 -1.34 -5.22 13.47
CA ILE A 133 -1.64 -6.64 13.23
C ILE A 133 -0.54 -7.55 13.79
N PRO A 134 -0.84 -8.81 14.17
CA PRO A 134 0.19 -9.79 14.44
C PRO A 134 0.86 -10.28 13.15
N VAL A 135 2.09 -10.81 13.24
CA VAL A 135 2.75 -11.53 12.14
C VAL A 135 1.85 -12.66 11.63
N GLY A 136 1.84 -12.83 10.30
CA GLY A 136 1.04 -13.84 9.59
C GLY A 136 -0.32 -13.32 9.11
N THR A 137 -0.76 -12.14 9.54
CA THR A 137 -2.07 -11.56 9.18
C THR A 137 -2.13 -11.19 7.70
N VAL A 138 -3.29 -11.43 7.09
CA VAL A 138 -3.64 -10.92 5.76
C VAL A 138 -4.39 -9.60 5.93
N VAL A 139 -3.91 -8.55 5.27
CA VAL A 139 -4.68 -7.29 5.17
C VAL A 139 -5.37 -7.27 3.82
N LEU A 140 -6.69 -7.18 3.83
CA LEU A 140 -7.54 -6.97 2.65
C LEU A 140 -7.97 -5.50 2.61
N TRP A 141 -7.48 -4.76 1.63
CA TRP A 141 -7.93 -3.40 1.36
C TRP A 141 -9.16 -3.44 0.45
N SER A 142 -10.27 -2.84 0.89
CA SER A 142 -11.51 -2.74 0.12
C SER A 142 -11.72 -1.32 -0.38
N GLN A 143 -11.91 -1.13 -1.69
CA GLN A 143 -12.06 0.18 -2.29
C GLN A 143 -13.53 0.62 -2.31
N LEU A 144 -13.89 1.61 -1.47
CA LEU A 144 -15.28 2.05 -1.32
C LEU A 144 -15.53 3.49 -1.81
N ASP A 145 -14.49 4.24 -2.17
CA ASP A 145 -14.62 5.57 -2.78
C ASP A 145 -15.10 5.52 -4.23
N ALA A 146 -15.54 6.68 -4.74
CA ALA A 146 -16.01 6.80 -6.12
C ALA A 146 -14.85 6.90 -7.12
N GLY A 147 -13.72 7.43 -6.68
CA GLY A 147 -12.50 7.50 -7.47
C GLY A 147 -11.65 6.24 -7.30
N SER A 148 -10.77 6.00 -8.25
CA SER A 148 -9.78 4.93 -8.13
C SER A 148 -8.70 5.30 -7.11
N HIS A 149 -8.20 4.30 -6.40
CA HIS A 149 -7.05 4.44 -5.51
C HIS A 149 -6.09 3.25 -5.66
N THR A 150 -4.96 3.31 -4.96
CA THR A 150 -4.00 2.21 -4.88
C THR A 150 -3.53 2.04 -3.44
N THR A 151 -2.97 0.88 -3.14
CA THR A 151 -2.16 0.64 -1.94
C THR A 151 -0.78 0.20 -2.40
N THR A 152 0.20 1.06 -2.19
CA THR A 152 1.58 0.83 -2.63
C THR A 152 2.52 0.98 -1.45
N SER A 153 3.31 -0.06 -1.20
CA SER A 153 4.32 -0.08 -0.14
C SER A 153 5.40 1.00 -0.32
N GLY A 154 5.87 1.54 0.81
CA GLY A 154 6.90 2.57 0.89
C GLY A 154 6.34 3.98 1.10
N THR A 155 7.04 4.97 0.56
CA THR A 155 6.67 6.39 0.64
C THR A 155 6.60 7.00 -0.76
N PRO A 156 5.85 8.09 -0.96
CA PRO A 156 5.84 8.78 -2.25
C PRO A 156 7.24 9.13 -2.75
N GLY A 157 7.52 8.81 -4.02
CA GLY A 157 8.85 8.95 -4.63
C GLY A 157 9.87 7.88 -4.26
N ASN A 158 9.57 7.01 -3.27
CA ASN A 158 10.43 5.90 -2.85
C ASN A 158 9.58 4.68 -2.44
N PRO A 159 8.94 3.98 -3.41
CA PRO A 159 8.19 2.76 -3.14
C PRO A 159 9.16 1.65 -2.70
N SER A 160 8.78 0.86 -1.70
CA SER A 160 9.66 -0.21 -1.18
C SER A 160 9.61 -1.50 -2.01
N GLY A 161 8.59 -1.66 -2.86
CA GLY A 161 8.44 -2.81 -3.75
C GLY A 161 7.93 -4.09 -3.09
N LEU A 162 7.50 -4.03 -1.82
CA LEU A 162 6.94 -5.18 -1.10
C LEU A 162 5.57 -5.57 -1.64
N TRP A 163 4.73 -4.58 -1.93
CA TRP A 163 3.48 -4.76 -2.66
C TRP A 163 3.08 -3.50 -3.42
N ASP A 164 2.23 -3.73 -4.43
CA ASP A 164 1.52 -2.72 -5.20
C ASP A 164 0.19 -3.31 -5.68
N SER A 165 -0.93 -2.71 -5.29
CA SER A 165 -2.25 -3.21 -5.67
C SER A 165 -2.57 -3.01 -7.16
N GLY A 166 -1.83 -2.13 -7.85
CA GLY A 166 -2.32 -1.51 -9.07
C GLY A 166 -3.52 -0.60 -8.78
N GLU A 167 -4.20 -0.16 -9.83
CA GLU A 167 -5.41 0.65 -9.70
C GLU A 167 -6.58 -0.20 -9.20
N LEU A 168 -7.22 0.26 -8.12
CA LEU A 168 -8.44 -0.30 -7.56
C LEU A 168 -9.59 0.65 -7.84
N ALA A 169 -10.59 0.20 -8.58
CA ALA A 169 -11.85 0.89 -8.77
C ALA A 169 -12.81 0.63 -7.60
N ARG A 170 -13.93 1.37 -7.55
CA ARG A 170 -14.99 1.14 -6.57
C ARG A 170 -15.44 -0.32 -6.58
N GLY A 171 -15.38 -0.96 -5.42
CA GLY A 171 -15.77 -2.36 -5.20
C GLY A 171 -14.62 -3.35 -5.34
N ASP A 172 -13.47 -2.93 -5.87
CA ASP A 172 -12.29 -3.79 -5.95
C ASP A 172 -11.67 -4.01 -4.58
N SER A 173 -10.87 -5.07 -4.47
CA SER A 173 -10.10 -5.35 -3.28
C SER A 173 -8.73 -5.91 -3.63
N PHE A 174 -7.76 -5.68 -2.75
CA PHE A 174 -6.41 -6.21 -2.84
C PHE A 174 -5.97 -6.75 -1.49
N SER A 175 -5.19 -7.83 -1.47
CA SER A 175 -4.70 -8.41 -0.22
C SER A 175 -3.19 -8.61 -0.22
N TYR A 176 -2.57 -8.45 0.95
CA TYR A 176 -1.17 -8.78 1.19
C TYR A 176 -0.98 -9.45 2.55
N THR A 177 -0.15 -10.49 2.60
CA THR A 177 0.18 -11.22 3.83
C THR A 177 1.47 -10.67 4.44
N PHE A 178 1.39 -10.21 5.68
CA PHE A 178 2.56 -9.69 6.41
C PHE A 178 3.24 -10.80 7.21
N ARG A 179 4.42 -11.24 6.74
CA ARG A 179 5.18 -12.36 7.35
C ARG A 179 6.34 -11.92 8.24
N GLU A 180 6.63 -10.63 8.26
CA GLU A 180 7.75 -10.06 9.00
C GLU A 180 7.25 -8.95 9.92
N GLU A 181 7.82 -8.86 11.12
CA GLU A 181 7.57 -7.76 12.04
C GLU A 181 8.10 -6.44 11.49
N GLY A 182 7.47 -5.34 11.85
CA GLY A 182 7.96 -4.01 11.50
C GLY A 182 6.87 -3.01 11.14
N ALA A 183 7.31 -1.80 10.80
CA ALA A 183 6.43 -0.71 10.37
C ALA A 183 6.50 -0.57 8.84
N PHE A 184 5.41 -0.94 8.17
CA PHE A 184 5.29 -0.91 6.72
C PHE A 184 4.47 0.30 6.29
N ARG A 185 5.17 1.39 5.94
CA ARG A 185 4.52 2.56 5.33
C ARG A 185 3.97 2.21 3.96
N TYR A 186 2.86 2.86 3.59
CA TYR A 186 2.27 2.74 2.28
C TYR A 186 1.48 4.00 1.92
N PHE A 187 1.22 4.17 0.63
CA PHE A 187 0.57 5.35 0.08
C PHE A 187 -0.26 5.01 -1.16
N CYS A 188 -1.11 5.95 -1.57
CA CYS A 188 -1.79 5.87 -2.86
C CYS A 188 -0.97 6.63 -3.92
N LYS A 189 -0.67 5.97 -5.05
CA LYS A 189 0.08 6.58 -6.16
C LYS A 189 -0.68 7.71 -6.85
N ILE A 190 -2.01 7.64 -6.87
CA ILE A 190 -2.88 8.64 -7.49
C ILE A 190 -2.95 9.90 -6.62
N HIS A 191 -2.85 9.76 -5.29
CA HIS A 191 -2.97 10.85 -4.32
C HIS A 191 -1.80 10.84 -3.31
N PRO A 192 -0.54 11.01 -3.79
CA PRO A 192 0.65 10.76 -2.98
C PRO A 192 0.79 11.71 -1.78
N ASP A 193 0.27 12.93 -1.88
CA ASP A 193 0.44 13.95 -0.83
C ASP A 193 -0.58 13.83 0.31
N THR A 194 -1.72 13.20 0.07
CA THR A 194 -2.85 13.19 1.01
C THR A 194 -3.20 11.80 1.55
N MET A 195 -2.81 10.73 0.85
CA MET A 195 -3.17 9.36 1.21
C MET A 195 -1.94 8.52 1.56
N ARG A 196 -1.68 8.41 2.86
CA ARG A 196 -0.56 7.70 3.44
C ARG A 196 -1.01 7.03 4.74
N ALA A 197 -0.46 5.86 5.03
CA ALA A 197 -0.73 5.11 6.24
C ALA A 197 0.40 4.11 6.52
N THR A 198 0.29 3.41 7.64
CA THR A 198 1.26 2.43 8.13
C THR A 198 0.54 1.17 8.58
N VAL A 199 1.06 0.02 8.14
CA VAL A 199 0.75 -1.27 8.76
C VAL A 199 1.83 -1.57 9.78
N GLN A 200 1.49 -1.59 11.07
CA GLN A 200 2.38 -2.01 12.14
C GLN A 200 2.19 -3.51 12.40
N VAL A 201 3.23 -4.28 12.15
CA VAL A 201 3.24 -5.73 12.41
C VAL A 201 4.00 -5.98 13.71
N ALA A 202 3.32 -6.59 14.66
CA ALA A 202 3.84 -6.97 15.97
C ALA A 202 4.02 -8.51 16.06
N PRO A 203 4.82 -9.02 17.01
CA PRO A 203 4.95 -10.45 17.23
C PRO A 203 3.59 -11.14 17.36
N ALA A 204 3.49 -12.38 16.89
CA ALA A 204 2.34 -13.22 17.20
C ALA A 204 2.30 -13.45 18.72
N GLY A 205 1.16 -13.16 19.35
CA GLY A 205 0.93 -13.34 20.78
C GLY A 205 0.77 -14.79 21.21
#